data_AF-A0A090XB81-F1
#
_entry.id   AF-A0A090XB81-F1
#
_cell.length_a   1.000
_cell.length_b   1.000
_cell.length_c   1.000
_cell.angle_alpha   90.00
_cell.angle_beta   90.00
_cell.angle_gamma   90.00
#
_symmetry.space_group_name_H-M   'P 1'
#
loop_
_entity.id
_entity.type
_entity.pdbx_description
1 polymer ?
#
loop_
_entity_poly.entity_id
_entity_poly.type
_entity_poly.pdbx_seq_one_letter_code
_entity_poly.pdbx_strand_id
1 'polypeptide(L)'
;LTSLKGTVDGIEQSVQMMSEQYDEIMKQLACQNADIKNLKARVERIEEAKYEDEISQLKDEMNELEWRSRRLNLEFHGIPQTNNENLLQQLNQVAAKISVPELTESDIVSAHRLPSKPGKIPGIIVRFGKQQTRDQWLEKKKELKRDQETIFIQENMTRHNRALLHAARDWASARRYQYVWHKDGKIFIRKKEGGRAIVVRNINDLNRIR
;
A
#
# COMPACT_ATOMS: atom_id res chain seq x y z
N LEU A 1 59.85 -16.81 65.25
CA LEU A 1 59.80 -15.49 64.55
C LEU A 1 60.01 -15.64 63.03
N THR A 2 61.00 -16.40 62.56
CA THR A 2 61.29 -16.58 61.12
C THR A 2 60.17 -17.30 60.33
N SER A 3 59.49 -18.29 60.93
CA SER A 3 58.37 -19.01 60.31
C SER A 3 57.13 -18.12 60.09
N LEU A 4 56.82 -17.23 61.06
CA LEU A 4 55.72 -16.26 60.93
C LEU A 4 55.97 -15.22 59.83
N LYS A 5 57.22 -14.80 59.65
CA LYS A 5 57.58 -13.84 58.59
C LYS A 5 57.35 -14.43 57.20
N GLY A 6 57.79 -15.67 56.96
CA GLY A 6 57.56 -16.34 55.67
C GLY A 6 56.08 -16.57 55.35
N THR A 7 55.23 -16.85 56.35
CA THR A 7 53.78 -16.93 56.14
C THR A 7 53.14 -15.57 55.83
N VAL A 8 53.61 -14.49 56.45
CA VAL A 8 53.11 -13.13 56.17
C VAL A 8 53.52 -12.70 54.76
N ASP A 9 54.77 -12.92 54.37
CA ASP A 9 55.27 -12.60 53.02
C ASP A 9 54.50 -13.39 51.94
N GLY A 10 54.18 -14.67 52.21
CA GLY A 10 53.37 -15.50 51.30
C GLY A 10 51.91 -15.04 51.19
N ILE A 11 51.32 -14.55 52.28
CA ILE A 11 49.99 -13.94 52.26
C ILE A 11 49.99 -12.62 51.48
N GLU A 12 51.01 -11.78 51.67
CA GLU A 12 51.14 -10.50 50.94
C GLU A 12 51.22 -10.72 49.43
N GLN A 13 52.04 -11.69 48.98
CA GLN A 13 52.09 -12.07 47.57
C GLN A 13 50.76 -12.61 47.05
N SER A 14 50.06 -13.44 47.84
CA SER A 14 48.74 -13.96 47.46
C SER A 14 47.69 -12.86 47.34
N VAL A 15 47.72 -11.86 48.23
CA VAL A 15 46.81 -10.71 48.20
C VAL A 15 47.10 -9.83 46.99
N GLN A 16 48.37 -9.59 46.67
CA GLN A 16 48.77 -8.84 45.48
C GLN A 16 48.28 -9.51 44.19
N MET A 17 48.51 -10.82 44.05
CA MET A 17 48.01 -11.60 42.90
C MET A 17 46.48 -11.57 42.83
N MET A 18 45.78 -11.66 43.96
CA MET A 18 44.32 -11.59 44.01
C MET A 18 43.82 -10.20 43.58
N SER A 19 44.50 -9.12 43.96
CA SER A 19 44.15 -7.75 43.56
C SER A 19 44.28 -7.57 42.04
N GLU A 20 45.36 -8.09 41.45
CA GLU A 20 45.57 -8.02 40.00
C GLU A 20 44.50 -8.82 39.23
N GLN A 21 44.14 -10.01 39.73
CA GLN A 21 43.03 -10.79 39.17
C GLN A 21 41.68 -10.07 39.31
N TYR A 22 41.44 -9.41 40.44
CA TYR A 22 40.24 -8.63 40.67
C TYR A 22 40.11 -7.47 39.68
N ASP A 23 41.19 -6.72 39.45
CA ASP A 23 41.22 -5.61 38.50
C ASP A 23 40.95 -6.09 37.06
N GLU A 24 41.53 -7.23 36.66
CA GLU A 24 41.29 -7.82 35.35
C GLU A 24 39.83 -8.29 35.20
N ILE A 25 39.24 -8.91 36.23
CA ILE A 25 37.81 -9.26 36.24
C ILE A 25 36.93 -8.01 36.11
N MET A 26 37.25 -6.95 36.85
CA MET A 26 36.49 -5.69 36.79
C MET A 26 36.56 -5.06 35.40
N LYS A 27 37.73 -5.10 34.76
CA LYS A 27 37.91 -4.64 33.38
C LYS A 27 37.13 -5.48 32.38
N GLN A 28 37.16 -6.81 32.52
CA GLN A 28 36.37 -7.72 31.68
C GLN A 28 34.86 -7.49 31.87
N LEU A 29 34.40 -7.30 33.10
CA LEU A 29 33.01 -7.00 33.42
C LEU A 29 32.56 -5.68 32.79
N ALA A 30 33.39 -4.63 32.85
CA ALA A 30 33.11 -3.35 32.20
C ALA A 30 33.01 -3.50 30.67
N CYS A 31 33.92 -4.27 30.06
CA CYS A 31 33.89 -4.58 28.63
C CYS A 31 32.62 -5.35 28.24
N GLN A 32 32.29 -6.41 28.98
CA GLN A 32 31.07 -7.20 28.77
C GLN A 32 29.80 -6.36 28.93
N ASN A 33 29.75 -5.46 29.91
CA ASN A 33 28.60 -4.56 30.07
C ASN A 33 28.42 -3.60 28.87
N ALA A 34 29.52 -3.11 28.29
CA ALA A 34 29.49 -2.31 27.08
C ALA A 34 28.99 -3.14 25.88
N ASP A 35 29.47 -4.38 25.73
CA ASP A 35 29.04 -5.29 24.68
C ASP A 35 27.56 -5.67 24.81
N ILE A 36 27.09 -5.97 26.02
CA ILE A 36 25.67 -6.24 26.30
C ILE A 36 24.81 -5.05 25.89
N LYS A 37 25.24 -3.81 26.21
CA LYS A 37 24.51 -2.60 25.80
C LYS A 37 24.45 -2.46 24.28
N ASN A 38 25.58 -2.69 23.60
CA ASN A 38 25.65 -2.63 22.14
C ASN A 38 24.80 -3.71 21.47
N LEU A 39 24.80 -4.94 22.02
CA LEU A 39 23.99 -6.05 21.54
C LEU A 39 22.51 -5.77 21.72
N LYS A 40 22.07 -5.27 22.88
CA LYS A 40 20.67 -4.85 23.10
C LYS A 40 20.21 -3.82 22.08
N ALA A 41 21.00 -2.76 21.88
CA ALA A 41 20.68 -1.72 20.88
C ALA A 41 20.71 -2.25 19.42
N ARG A 42 21.44 -3.32 19.13
CA ARG A 42 21.40 -3.98 17.82
C ARG A 42 20.16 -4.86 17.66
N VAL A 43 19.78 -5.60 18.71
CA VAL A 43 18.57 -6.42 18.73
C VAL A 43 17.34 -5.55 18.54
N GLU A 44 17.20 -4.47 19.31
CA GLU A 44 16.07 -3.53 19.19
C GLU A 44 15.91 -3.00 17.75
N ARG A 45 17.01 -2.54 17.13
CA ARG A 45 16.97 -2.05 15.74
C ARG A 45 16.59 -3.12 14.72
N ILE A 46 17.04 -4.35 14.91
CA ILE A 46 16.70 -5.47 14.01
C ILE A 46 15.22 -5.84 14.17
N GLU A 47 14.74 -5.88 15.41
CA GLU A 47 13.34 -6.17 15.70
C GLU A 47 12.41 -5.09 15.13
N GLU A 48 12.72 -3.81 15.33
CA GLU A 48 11.99 -2.68 14.74
C GLU A 48 11.91 -2.78 13.22
N ALA A 49 13.05 -2.97 12.54
CA ALA A 49 13.09 -3.11 11.09
C ALA A 49 12.28 -4.32 10.59
N LYS A 50 12.37 -5.46 11.29
CA LYS A 50 11.61 -6.67 10.96
C LYS A 50 10.10 -6.44 11.08
N TYR A 51 9.65 -5.77 12.15
CA TYR A 51 8.24 -5.46 12.33
C TYR A 51 7.72 -4.46 11.29
N GLU A 52 8.51 -3.46 10.92
CA GLU A 52 8.15 -2.53 9.84
C GLU A 52 7.98 -3.25 8.50
N ASP A 53 8.90 -4.16 8.16
CA ASP A 53 8.83 -4.96 6.94
C ASP A 53 7.60 -5.88 6.94
N GLU A 54 7.33 -6.57 8.05
CA GLU A 54 6.16 -7.45 8.18
C GLU A 54 4.85 -6.67 8.08
N ILE A 55 4.75 -5.52 8.76
CA ILE A 55 3.58 -4.64 8.66
C ILE A 55 3.39 -4.15 7.22
N SER A 56 4.48 -3.83 6.52
CA SER A 56 4.40 -3.41 5.11
C SER A 56 3.89 -4.55 4.23
N GLN A 57 4.40 -5.77 4.39
CA GLN A 57 3.96 -6.94 3.63
C GLN A 57 2.47 -7.24 3.86
N LEU A 58 2.03 -7.24 5.12
CA LEU A 58 0.63 -7.45 5.47
C LEU A 58 -0.30 -6.38 4.87
N LYS A 59 0.13 -5.12 4.86
CA LYS A 59 -0.64 -4.04 4.21
C LYS A 59 -0.76 -4.25 2.70
N ASP A 60 0.30 -4.70 2.05
CA ASP A 60 0.30 -4.98 0.61
C ASP A 60 -0.61 -6.17 0.28
N GLU A 61 -0.53 -7.26 1.05
CA GLU A 61 -1.42 -8.43 0.89
C GLU A 61 -2.89 -8.09 1.13
N MET A 62 -3.19 -7.30 2.17
CA MET A 62 -4.53 -6.83 2.45
C MET A 62 -5.09 -5.99 1.30
N ASN A 63 -4.28 -5.08 0.73
CA ASN A 63 -4.67 -4.29 -0.43
C ASN A 63 -4.93 -5.17 -1.66
N GLU A 64 -4.10 -6.17 -1.92
CA GLU A 64 -4.27 -7.12 -3.02
C GLU A 64 -5.55 -7.95 -2.86
N LEU A 65 -5.86 -8.44 -1.65
CA LEU A 65 -7.12 -9.14 -1.36
C LEU A 65 -8.33 -8.24 -1.54
N GLU A 66 -8.26 -6.99 -1.05
CA GLU A 66 -9.31 -6.00 -1.24
C GLU A 66 -9.53 -5.75 -2.74
N TRP A 67 -8.46 -5.54 -3.52
CA TRP A 67 -8.54 -5.36 -4.97
C TRP A 67 -9.17 -6.57 -5.65
N ARG A 68 -8.78 -7.80 -5.31
CA ARG A 68 -9.36 -9.03 -5.88
C ARG A 68 -10.88 -9.08 -5.67
N SER A 69 -11.36 -8.65 -4.50
CA SER A 69 -12.81 -8.60 -4.22
C SER A 69 -13.54 -7.56 -5.08
N ARG A 70 -12.86 -6.48 -5.47
CA ARG A 70 -13.40 -5.33 -6.22
C ARG A 70 -13.15 -5.39 -7.72
N ARG A 71 -12.31 -6.31 -8.22
CA ARG A 71 -11.84 -6.32 -9.63
C ARG A 71 -12.96 -6.36 -10.67
N LEU A 72 -14.09 -7.00 -10.32
CA LEU A 72 -15.28 -7.11 -11.17
C LEU A 72 -16.26 -5.94 -10.98
N ASN A 73 -15.91 -4.95 -10.16
CA ASN A 73 -16.77 -3.82 -9.88
C ASN A 73 -16.38 -2.62 -10.75
N LEU A 74 -17.38 -1.96 -11.31
CA LEU A 74 -17.23 -0.61 -11.89
C LEU A 74 -18.12 0.36 -11.15
N GLU A 75 -17.64 1.60 -11.07
CA GLU A 75 -18.42 2.73 -10.58
C GLU A 75 -18.86 3.61 -11.75
N PHE A 76 -20.15 3.91 -11.77
CA PHE A 76 -20.82 4.75 -12.75
C PHE A 76 -21.25 6.04 -12.05
N HIS A 77 -20.82 7.17 -12.57
CA HIS A 77 -21.11 8.48 -12.00
C HIS A 77 -21.83 9.35 -13.01
N GLY A 78 -22.57 10.36 -12.55
CA GLY A 78 -23.30 11.29 -13.42
C GLY A 78 -24.66 10.80 -13.92
N ILE A 79 -25.11 9.60 -13.52
CA ILE A 79 -26.44 9.07 -13.85
C ILE A 79 -27.46 9.65 -12.86
N PRO A 80 -28.41 10.50 -13.26
CA PRO A 80 -29.37 11.11 -12.36
C PRO A 80 -30.19 10.09 -11.58
N GLN A 81 -30.64 10.46 -10.38
CA GLN A 81 -31.52 9.63 -9.58
C GLN A 81 -32.99 9.88 -9.96
N THR A 82 -33.76 8.83 -10.24
CA THR A 82 -35.20 8.88 -10.51
C THR A 82 -36.02 8.23 -9.38
N ASN A 83 -37.33 8.48 -9.33
CA ASN A 83 -38.21 7.72 -8.45
C ASN A 83 -38.39 6.30 -9.00
N ASN A 84 -38.44 5.29 -8.13
CA ASN A 84 -38.56 3.87 -8.50
C ASN A 84 -37.55 3.44 -9.56
N GLU A 85 -36.27 3.71 -9.33
CA GLU A 85 -35.22 3.43 -10.31
C GLU A 85 -35.12 1.96 -10.70
N ASN A 86 -35.00 1.71 -12.00
CA ASN A 86 -34.46 0.49 -12.52
C ASN A 86 -33.01 0.72 -12.95
N LEU A 87 -32.06 0.36 -12.09
CA LEU A 87 -30.63 0.55 -12.35
C LEU A 87 -30.16 -0.24 -13.57
N LEU A 88 -30.70 -1.43 -13.82
CA LEU A 88 -30.35 -2.23 -15.01
C LEU A 88 -30.75 -1.50 -16.30
N GLN A 89 -31.95 -0.92 -16.32
CA GLN A 89 -32.42 -0.13 -17.46
C GLN A 89 -31.55 1.13 -17.67
N GLN A 90 -31.20 1.86 -16.60
CA GLN A 90 -30.31 3.01 -16.68
C GLN A 90 -28.91 2.61 -17.18
N LEU A 91 -28.39 1.47 -16.74
CA LEU A 91 -27.13 0.94 -17.25
C LEU A 91 -27.26 0.60 -18.75
N ASN A 92 -28.34 -0.04 -19.20
CA ASN A 92 -28.52 -0.36 -20.61
C ASN A 92 -28.66 0.89 -21.51
N GLN A 93 -29.17 2.00 -21.00
CA GLN A 93 -29.08 3.29 -21.69
C GLN A 93 -27.63 3.76 -21.88
N VAL A 94 -26.78 3.56 -20.87
CA VAL A 94 -25.33 3.83 -21.00
C VAL A 94 -24.69 2.84 -21.96
N ALA A 95 -25.10 1.57 -21.95
CA ALA A 95 -24.59 0.52 -22.83
C ALA A 95 -24.76 0.90 -24.31
N ALA A 96 -25.95 1.39 -24.67
CA ALA A 96 -26.26 1.89 -26.01
C ALA A 96 -25.32 3.04 -26.42
N LYS A 97 -25.06 4.00 -25.51
CA LYS A 97 -24.15 5.13 -25.77
C LYS A 97 -22.72 4.69 -26.05
N ILE A 98 -22.21 3.70 -25.33
CA ILE A 98 -20.83 3.20 -25.51
C ILE A 98 -20.71 2.02 -26.47
N SER A 99 -21.82 1.65 -27.14
CA SER A 99 -21.89 0.54 -28.10
C SER A 99 -21.39 -0.79 -27.51
N VAL A 100 -21.84 -1.13 -26.30
CA VAL A 100 -21.67 -2.46 -25.70
C VAL A 100 -23.02 -3.17 -25.61
N PRO A 101 -23.04 -4.52 -25.57
CA PRO A 101 -24.27 -5.27 -25.40
C PRO A 101 -25.03 -4.86 -24.14
N GLU A 102 -26.36 -4.91 -24.23
CA GLU A 102 -27.22 -4.73 -23.06
C GLU A 102 -26.95 -5.81 -22.01
N LEU A 103 -27.00 -5.41 -20.76
CA LEU A 103 -26.88 -6.31 -19.62
C LEU A 103 -28.23 -6.96 -19.32
N THR A 104 -28.16 -8.24 -18.97
CA THR A 104 -29.26 -8.99 -18.36
C THR A 104 -29.03 -9.14 -16.86
N GLU A 105 -30.05 -9.61 -16.13
CA GLU A 105 -29.91 -9.94 -14.70
C GLU A 105 -28.81 -11.00 -14.44
N SER A 106 -28.52 -11.87 -15.41
CA SER A 106 -27.46 -12.88 -15.30
C SER A 106 -26.05 -12.33 -15.44
N ASP A 107 -25.91 -11.13 -16.04
CA ASP A 107 -24.61 -10.50 -16.27
C ASP A 107 -24.09 -9.71 -15.07
N ILE A 108 -24.98 -9.37 -14.13
CA ILE A 108 -24.66 -8.59 -12.93
C ILE A 108 -24.96 -9.39 -11.67
N VAL A 109 -24.06 -9.32 -10.69
CA VAL A 109 -24.26 -9.91 -9.37
C VAL A 109 -25.01 -8.94 -8.47
N SER A 110 -24.70 -7.65 -8.57
CA SER A 110 -25.40 -6.60 -7.83
C SER A 110 -25.18 -5.23 -8.44
N ALA A 111 -26.17 -4.35 -8.28
CA ALA A 111 -26.09 -2.94 -8.64
C ALA A 111 -26.79 -2.12 -7.55
N HIS A 112 -26.13 -1.09 -7.02
CA HIS A 112 -26.73 -0.19 -6.03
C HIS A 112 -26.06 1.19 -6.03
N ARG A 113 -26.76 2.19 -5.50
CA ARG A 113 -26.22 3.54 -5.31
C ARG A 113 -25.22 3.57 -4.16
N LEU A 114 -24.11 4.27 -4.35
CA LEU A 114 -23.13 4.60 -3.32
C LEU A 114 -23.61 5.77 -2.48
N PRO A 115 -23.23 5.86 -1.19
CA PRO A 115 -23.50 7.04 -0.38
C PRO A 115 -22.87 8.31 -0.99
N SER A 116 -23.59 9.42 -0.91
CA SER A 116 -23.16 10.71 -1.45
C SER A 116 -23.54 11.86 -0.52
N LYS A 117 -22.83 12.98 -0.64
CA LYS A 117 -23.16 14.22 0.08
C LYS A 117 -24.46 14.82 -0.47
N PRO A 118 -25.20 15.60 0.35
CA PRO A 118 -26.38 16.33 -0.13
C PRO A 118 -26.05 17.20 -1.36
N GLY A 119 -26.93 17.19 -2.36
CA GLY A 119 -26.76 17.94 -3.61
C GLY A 119 -25.77 17.34 -4.62
N LYS A 120 -25.20 16.15 -4.34
CA LYS A 120 -24.36 15.42 -5.30
C LYS A 120 -25.06 14.15 -5.75
N ILE A 121 -25.13 13.95 -7.07
CA ILE A 121 -25.69 12.72 -7.68
C ILE A 121 -24.89 11.51 -7.16
N PRO A 122 -25.52 10.56 -6.46
CA PRO A 122 -24.82 9.38 -5.97
C PRO A 122 -24.41 8.47 -7.12
N GLY A 123 -23.16 8.01 -7.11
CA GLY A 123 -22.67 7.03 -8.09
C GLY A 123 -23.37 5.68 -7.93
N ILE A 124 -23.38 4.86 -8.98
CA ILE A 124 -23.83 3.47 -8.95
C ILE A 124 -22.58 2.59 -8.95
N ILE A 125 -22.54 1.61 -8.05
CA ILE A 125 -21.55 0.52 -8.12
C ILE A 125 -22.22 -0.73 -8.67
N VAL A 126 -21.59 -1.36 -9.65
CA VAL A 126 -22.07 -2.59 -10.29
C VAL A 126 -21.00 -3.64 -10.19
N ARG A 127 -21.34 -4.82 -9.67
CA ARG A 127 -20.51 -6.02 -9.72
C ARG A 127 -20.95 -6.87 -10.91
N PHE A 128 -20.05 -7.06 -11.87
CA PHE A 128 -20.28 -7.92 -13.02
C PHE A 128 -20.07 -9.40 -12.65
N GLY A 129 -20.83 -10.29 -13.29
CA GLY A 129 -20.66 -11.74 -13.15
C GLY A 129 -19.42 -12.27 -13.87
N LYS A 130 -19.00 -11.61 -14.97
CA LYS A 130 -17.88 -12.02 -15.80
C LYS A 130 -16.88 -10.88 -16.01
N GLN A 131 -15.59 -11.22 -15.97
CA GLN A 131 -14.52 -10.27 -16.22
C GLN A 131 -14.57 -9.72 -17.65
N GLN A 132 -14.87 -10.56 -18.64
CA GLN A 132 -14.96 -10.14 -20.05
C GLN A 132 -15.98 -9.03 -20.26
N THR A 133 -17.18 -9.16 -19.68
CA THR A 133 -18.23 -8.13 -19.76
C THR A 133 -17.75 -6.82 -19.11
N ARG A 134 -17.18 -6.90 -17.90
CA ARG A 134 -16.61 -5.74 -17.20
C ARG A 134 -15.54 -5.02 -18.03
N ASP A 135 -14.61 -5.78 -18.63
CA ASP A 135 -13.48 -5.23 -19.37
C ASP A 135 -13.94 -4.56 -20.66
N GLN A 136 -14.95 -5.10 -21.34
CA GLN A 136 -15.57 -4.47 -22.51
C GLN A 136 -16.14 -3.07 -22.19
N TRP A 137 -16.83 -2.94 -21.05
CA TRP A 137 -17.34 -1.65 -20.58
C TRP A 137 -16.19 -0.67 -20.26
N LEU A 138 -15.14 -1.14 -19.58
CA LEU A 138 -14.00 -0.31 -19.21
C LEU A 138 -13.20 0.17 -20.43
N GLU A 139 -13.11 -0.64 -21.48
CA GLU A 139 -12.46 -0.29 -22.75
C GLU A 139 -13.25 0.79 -23.50
N LYS A 140 -14.57 0.59 -23.63
CA LYS A 140 -15.48 1.45 -24.39
C LYS A 140 -15.88 2.75 -23.69
N LYS A 141 -15.57 2.92 -22.39
CA LYS A 141 -15.87 4.14 -21.63
C LYS A 141 -15.34 5.44 -22.23
N LYS A 142 -14.34 5.38 -23.12
CA LYS A 142 -13.80 6.57 -23.80
C LYS A 142 -14.83 7.23 -24.71
N GLU A 143 -15.82 6.47 -25.20
CA GLU A 143 -16.92 7.00 -26.01
C GLU A 143 -17.75 8.04 -25.24
N LEU A 144 -17.94 7.86 -23.92
CA LEU A 144 -18.64 8.84 -23.07
C LEU A 144 -17.99 10.23 -23.04
N LYS A 145 -16.66 10.31 -23.26
CA LYS A 145 -15.97 11.60 -23.31
C LYS A 145 -16.23 12.37 -24.61
N ARG A 146 -16.64 11.69 -25.68
CA ARG A 146 -16.92 12.32 -26.98
C ARG A 146 -18.24 13.08 -26.97
N ASP A 147 -19.22 12.56 -26.24
CA ASP A 147 -20.56 13.13 -26.17
C ASP A 147 -20.69 14.33 -25.19
N GLN A 148 -19.56 14.79 -24.60
CA GLN A 148 -19.52 15.84 -23.57
C GLN A 148 -20.46 15.59 -22.37
N GLU A 149 -20.78 14.33 -22.13
CA GLU A 149 -21.69 13.91 -21.08
C GLU A 149 -21.04 14.02 -19.70
N THR A 150 -21.89 14.25 -18.69
CA THR A 150 -21.47 14.24 -17.28
C THR A 150 -21.23 12.83 -16.73
N ILE A 151 -21.55 11.80 -17.52
CA ILE A 151 -21.44 10.40 -17.14
C ILE A 151 -19.99 9.92 -17.32
N PHE A 152 -19.45 9.26 -16.29
CA PHE A 152 -18.14 8.63 -16.39
C PHE A 152 -18.09 7.28 -15.66
N ILE A 153 -17.24 6.40 -16.18
CA ILE A 153 -17.03 5.05 -15.66
C ILE A 153 -15.60 4.94 -15.12
N GLN A 154 -15.45 4.40 -13.91
CA GLN A 154 -14.16 4.11 -13.32
C GLN A 154 -14.13 2.75 -12.65
N GLU A 155 -12.92 2.23 -12.45
CA GLU A 155 -12.71 1.02 -11.65
C GLU A 155 -13.01 1.32 -10.18
N ASN A 156 -13.54 0.33 -9.46
CA ASN A 156 -13.71 0.45 -8.01
C ASN A 156 -12.36 0.26 -7.27
N MET A 157 -11.63 1.35 -7.11
CA MET A 157 -10.30 1.33 -6.47
C MET A 157 -10.39 1.09 -4.95
N THR A 158 -9.39 0.38 -4.42
CA THR A 158 -9.16 0.30 -2.97
C THR A 158 -8.84 1.68 -2.40
N ARG A 159 -9.02 1.83 -1.09
CA ARG A 159 -8.68 3.09 -0.40
C ARG A 159 -7.19 3.42 -0.57
N HIS A 160 -6.33 2.40 -0.43
CA HIS A 160 -4.89 2.54 -0.60
C HIS A 160 -4.54 3.02 -2.01
N ASN A 161 -5.03 2.35 -3.07
CA ASN A 161 -4.74 2.74 -4.44
C ASN A 161 -5.29 4.14 -4.76
N ARG A 162 -6.44 4.53 -4.20
CA ARG A 162 -6.98 5.89 -4.41
C ARG A 162 -6.06 6.95 -3.82
N ALA A 163 -5.54 6.71 -2.61
CA ALA A 163 -4.57 7.60 -1.97
C ALA A 163 -3.23 7.63 -2.71
N LEU A 164 -2.71 6.46 -3.12
CA LEU A 164 -1.46 6.35 -3.86
C LEU A 164 -1.56 7.02 -5.24
N LEU A 165 -2.71 6.94 -5.93
CA LEU A 165 -2.92 7.61 -7.20
C LEU A 165 -2.88 9.13 -7.05
N HIS A 166 -3.42 9.67 -5.95
CA HIS A 166 -3.31 11.09 -5.63
C HIS A 166 -1.84 11.48 -5.38
N ALA A 167 -1.15 10.75 -4.49
CA ALA A 167 0.25 11.02 -4.18
C ALA A 167 1.16 10.92 -5.43
N ALA A 168 0.90 9.94 -6.31
CA ALA A 168 1.63 9.78 -7.56
C ALA A 168 1.39 10.94 -8.53
N ARG A 169 0.18 11.52 -8.57
CA ARG A 169 -0.11 12.72 -9.38
C ARG A 169 0.62 13.95 -8.85
N ASP A 170 0.62 14.15 -7.54
CA ASP A 170 1.35 15.27 -6.90
C ASP A 170 2.86 15.13 -7.13
N TRP A 171 3.40 13.93 -6.97
CA TRP A 171 4.81 13.64 -7.23
C TRP A 171 5.18 13.86 -8.70
N ALA A 172 4.32 13.42 -9.62
CA ALA A 172 4.52 13.50 -11.06
C ALA A 172 4.50 14.95 -11.57
N SER A 173 3.57 15.76 -11.08
CA SER A 173 3.46 17.18 -11.46
C SER A 173 4.71 17.96 -11.08
N ALA A 174 5.25 17.73 -9.87
CA ALA A 174 6.49 18.33 -9.40
C ALA A 174 7.73 17.94 -10.23
N ARG A 175 7.70 16.79 -10.92
CA ARG A 175 8.84 16.21 -11.66
C ARG A 175 8.62 16.15 -13.17
N ARG A 176 7.62 16.86 -13.69
CA ARG A 176 7.28 16.95 -15.12
C ARG A 176 7.00 15.58 -15.77
N TYR A 177 6.38 14.67 -15.02
CA TYR A 177 5.79 13.46 -15.59
C TYR A 177 4.41 13.78 -16.14
N GLN A 178 4.20 13.51 -17.43
CA GLN A 178 2.99 13.91 -18.14
C GLN A 178 1.78 13.01 -17.88
N TYR A 179 1.98 11.74 -17.48
CA TYR A 179 0.89 10.76 -17.39
C TYR A 179 0.94 10.01 -16.07
N VAL A 180 -0.22 9.94 -15.41
CA VAL A 180 -0.47 9.10 -14.23
C VAL A 180 -1.85 8.48 -14.35
N TRP A 181 -1.95 7.14 -14.30
CA TRP A 181 -3.23 6.44 -14.43
C TRP A 181 -3.27 5.17 -13.57
N HIS A 182 -4.49 4.76 -13.25
CA HIS A 182 -4.78 3.45 -12.67
C HIS A 182 -5.23 2.50 -13.78
N LYS A 183 -4.77 1.25 -13.71
CA LYS A 183 -5.25 0.15 -14.54
C LYS A 183 -5.01 -1.18 -13.82
N ASP A 184 -6.04 -2.03 -13.74
CA ASP A 184 -5.94 -3.40 -13.23
C ASP A 184 -5.30 -3.48 -11.83
N GLY A 185 -5.72 -2.59 -10.93
CA GLY A 185 -5.22 -2.53 -9.55
C GLY A 185 -3.85 -1.89 -9.40
N LYS A 186 -3.21 -1.44 -10.49
CA LYS A 186 -1.87 -0.88 -10.49
C LYS A 186 -1.90 0.59 -10.88
N ILE A 187 -1.00 1.35 -10.28
CA ILE A 187 -0.78 2.76 -10.64
C ILE A 187 0.45 2.84 -11.52
N PHE A 188 0.30 3.56 -12.62
CA PHE A 188 1.35 3.76 -13.60
C PHE A 188 1.68 5.24 -13.69
N ILE A 189 2.96 5.54 -13.81
CA ILE A 189 3.45 6.86 -14.16
C ILE A 189 4.30 6.78 -15.43
N ARG A 190 4.25 7.82 -16.27
CA ARG A 190 5.06 7.91 -17.49
C ARG A 190 5.45 9.35 -17.76
N LYS A 191 6.74 9.56 -18.08
CA LYS A 191 7.32 10.91 -18.17
C LYS A 191 6.82 11.68 -19.40
N LYS A 192 6.77 11.03 -20.56
CA LYS A 192 6.35 11.61 -21.85
C LYS A 192 5.63 10.57 -22.69
N GLU A 193 4.91 11.02 -23.72
CA GLU A 193 4.25 10.12 -24.68
C GLU A 193 5.27 9.15 -25.30
N GLY A 194 4.87 7.89 -25.48
CA GLY A 194 5.76 6.82 -25.94
C GLY A 194 6.87 6.41 -24.97
N GLY A 195 7.03 7.07 -23.81
CA GLY A 195 8.02 6.69 -22.79
C GLY A 195 7.65 5.42 -22.03
N ARG A 196 8.62 4.85 -21.30
CA ARG A 196 8.40 3.69 -20.41
C ARG A 196 7.39 4.05 -19.30
N ALA A 197 6.38 3.21 -19.13
CA ALA A 197 5.49 3.24 -17.98
C ALA A 197 6.16 2.54 -16.78
N ILE A 198 6.11 3.18 -15.61
CA ILE A 198 6.64 2.65 -14.35
C ILE A 198 5.46 2.36 -13.43
N VAL A 199 5.43 1.16 -12.85
CA VAL A 199 4.43 0.78 -11.85
C VAL A 199 4.85 1.32 -10.49
N VAL A 200 3.92 1.96 -9.80
CA VAL A 200 4.07 2.46 -8.43
C VAL A 200 3.19 1.61 -7.52
N ARG A 201 3.80 0.82 -6.64
CA ARG A 201 3.09 -0.04 -5.69
C ARG A 201 2.88 0.63 -4.33
N ASN A 202 3.80 1.50 -3.95
CA ASN A 202 3.74 2.24 -2.69
C ASN A 202 4.50 3.57 -2.82
N ILE A 203 4.51 4.36 -1.74
CA ILE A 203 5.20 5.66 -1.70
C ILE A 203 6.72 5.51 -1.87
N ASN A 204 7.31 4.42 -1.39
CA ASN A 204 8.76 4.18 -1.50
C ASN A 204 9.21 3.97 -2.96
N ASP A 205 8.35 3.40 -3.81
CA ASP A 205 8.62 3.32 -5.25
C ASP A 205 8.82 4.71 -5.86
N LEU A 206 8.05 5.72 -5.45
CA LEU A 206 8.22 7.11 -5.93
C LEU A 206 9.59 7.70 -5.54
N ASN A 207 10.11 7.35 -4.36
CA ASN A 207 11.42 7.82 -3.89
C ASN A 207 12.60 7.19 -4.67
N ARG A 208 12.37 6.03 -5.30
CA ARG A 208 13.39 5.31 -6.08
C ARG A 208 13.46 5.77 -7.54
N ILE A 209 12.48 6.54 -8.01
CA ILE A 209 12.41 7.00 -9.40
C ILE A 209 13.27 8.26 -9.55
N ARG A 210 14.30 8.16 -10.41
CA ARG A 210 15.25 9.23 -10.73
C ARG A 210 14.76 10.13 -11.87
#